data_AF-A0A1A8CVE4-F1
#
_entry.id   AF-A0A1A8CVE4-F1
#
_cell.length_a   1.000
_cell.length_b   1.000
_cell.length_c   1.000
_cell.angle_alpha   90.00
_cell.angle_beta   90.00
_cell.angle_gamma   90.00
#
_symmetry.space_group_name_H-M   'P 1'
#
loop_
_entity.id
_entity.type
_entity.pdbx_description
1 polymer ?
#
loop_
_entity_poly.entity_id
_entity_poly.type
_entity_poly.pdbx_seq_one_letter_code
_entity_poly.pdbx_strand_id
1 'polypeptide(L)'
;VDCGDGFMDGYFRRVEEVRGLIDKISHQVEEVRKMHSMILSAPNPTDGTKDQLSALTSNIKGNANVVRAKLKSMEQSMPKDDAANRSSVDFRIQNTQHTVLSRKFVE
;
A
#
# COMPACT_ATOMS: atom_id res chain seq x y z
N VAL A 1 -30.40 -15.26 -7.84
CA VAL A 1 -29.16 -16.04 -7.98
C VAL A 1 -28.02 -15.11 -7.61
N ASP A 2 -27.64 -15.08 -6.34
CA ASP A 2 -26.52 -14.24 -5.89
C ASP A 2 -25.88 -14.89 -4.67
N CYS A 3 -24.85 -15.70 -4.91
CA CYS A 3 -24.17 -16.47 -3.86
C CYS A 3 -22.64 -16.51 -4.08
N GLY A 4 -22.10 -15.51 -4.79
CA GLY A 4 -20.66 -15.36 -5.05
C GLY A 4 -20.06 -14.02 -4.58
N ASP A 5 -20.89 -13.00 -4.33
CA ASP A 5 -20.42 -11.60 -4.19
C ASP A 5 -19.74 -11.28 -2.84
N GLY A 6 -20.14 -11.91 -1.74
CA GLY A 6 -19.67 -11.49 -0.41
C GLY A 6 -18.17 -11.68 -0.15
N PHE A 7 -17.55 -12.71 -0.76
CA PHE A 7 -16.10 -12.93 -0.64
C PHE A 7 -15.30 -11.96 -1.51
N MET A 8 -15.74 -11.78 -2.77
CA MET A 8 -15.09 -10.87 -3.70
C MET A 8 -15.24 -9.42 -3.27
N ASP A 9 -16.39 -9.00 -2.76
CA ASP A 9 -16.58 -7.68 -2.17
C ASP A 9 -15.63 -7.41 -1.00
N GLY A 10 -15.46 -8.42 -0.13
CA GLY A 10 -14.47 -8.36 0.95
C GLY A 10 -13.03 -8.28 0.44
N TYR A 11 -12.73 -8.94 -0.68
CA TYR A 11 -11.43 -8.83 -1.34
C TYR A 11 -11.21 -7.45 -1.97
N PHE A 12 -12.17 -6.93 -2.73
CA PHE A 12 -12.09 -5.60 -3.33
C PHE A 12 -11.98 -4.49 -2.29
N ARG A 13 -12.67 -4.62 -1.14
CA ARG A 13 -12.49 -3.69 -0.02
C ARG A 13 -11.05 -3.69 0.50
N ARG A 14 -10.43 -4.86 0.66
CA ARG A 14 -9.01 -4.97 1.05
C ARG A 14 -8.08 -4.36 0.01
N VAL A 15 -8.35 -4.56 -1.29
CA VAL A 15 -7.61 -3.95 -2.40
C VAL A 15 -7.67 -2.43 -2.32
N GLU A 16 -8.86 -1.86 -2.15
CA GLU A 16 -9.09 -0.42 -2.02
C GLU A 16 -8.37 0.17 -0.81
N GLU A 17 -8.41 -0.50 0.34
CA GLU A 17 -7.65 -0.09 1.52
C GLU A 17 -6.14 -0.05 1.26
N VAL A 18 -5.58 -1.07 0.61
CA VAL A 18 -4.16 -1.10 0.27
C VAL A 18 -3.81 0.00 -0.71
N ARG A 19 -4.66 0.23 -1.73
CA ARG A 19 -4.47 1.31 -2.69
C ARG A 19 -4.44 2.68 -1.99
N GLY A 20 -5.37 2.94 -1.09
CA GLY A 20 -5.42 4.18 -0.31
C GLY A 20 -4.21 4.37 0.60
N LEU A 21 -3.67 3.28 1.18
CA LEU A 21 -2.43 3.34 1.96
C LEU A 21 -1.20 3.64 1.10
N ILE A 22 -1.11 3.04 -0.10
CA ILE A 22 -0.04 3.34 -1.06
C ILE A 22 -0.11 4.81 -1.45
N ASP A 23 -1.28 5.31 -1.84
CA ASP A 23 -1.46 6.71 -2.20
C ASP A 23 -1.08 7.64 -1.04
N LYS A 24 -1.47 7.30 0.19
CA LYS A 24 -1.07 8.06 1.39
C LYS A 24 0.45 8.11 1.56
N ILE A 25 1.15 6.99 1.37
CA ILE A 25 2.61 6.95 1.44
C ILE A 25 3.22 7.85 0.36
N SER A 26 2.74 7.79 -0.88
CA SER A 26 3.22 8.65 -1.97
C SER A 26 3.08 10.13 -1.62
N HIS A 27 1.92 10.55 -1.07
CA HIS A 27 1.74 11.92 -0.60
C HIS A 27 2.73 12.30 0.51
N GLN A 28 2.94 11.41 1.49
CA GLN A 28 3.89 11.67 2.58
C GLN A 28 5.33 11.79 2.08
N VAL A 29 5.72 11.00 1.08
CA VAL A 29 7.05 11.07 0.45
C VAL A 29 7.25 12.41 -0.26
N GLU A 30 6.24 12.90 -0.98
CA GLU A 30 6.29 14.21 -1.63
C GLU A 30 6.39 15.35 -0.60
N GLU A 31 5.67 15.27 0.51
CA GLU A 31 5.80 16.25 1.60
C GLU A 31 7.19 16.21 2.25
N VAL A 32 7.76 15.03 2.45
CA VAL A 32 9.16 14.87 2.91
C VAL A 32 10.15 15.52 1.93
N ARG A 33 9.97 15.34 0.61
CA ARG A 33 10.81 15.99 -0.40
C ARG A 33 10.74 17.52 -0.31
N LYS A 34 9.54 18.09 -0.17
CA LYS A 34 9.36 19.55 0.00
C LYS A 34 10.02 20.06 1.28
N MET A 35 9.81 19.35 2.39
CA MET A 35 10.41 19.70 3.69
C MET A 35 11.93 19.63 3.64
N HIS A 36 12.49 18.58 3.04
CA HIS A 36 13.93 18.48 2.81
C HIS A 36 14.46 19.63 1.95
N SER A 37 13.77 19.96 0.85
CA SER A 37 14.14 21.10 0.00
C SER A 37 14.13 22.41 0.79
N MET A 38 13.10 22.64 1.61
CA MET A 38 12.98 23.84 2.43
C MET A 38 14.12 23.95 3.44
N ILE A 39 14.41 22.87 4.18
CA ILE A 39 15.49 22.82 5.18
C ILE A 39 16.86 23.08 4.54
N LEU A 40 17.13 22.49 3.37
CA LEU A 40 18.40 22.67 2.66
C LEU A 40 18.54 24.06 2.04
N SER A 41 17.43 24.69 1.68
CA SER A 41 17.42 26.05 1.10
C SER A 41 17.41 27.17 2.14
N ALA A 42 17.05 26.87 3.39
CA ALA A 42 16.91 27.87 4.43
C ALA A 42 18.27 28.15 5.10
N PRO A 43 18.67 29.44 5.27
CA PRO A 43 19.93 29.79 5.93
C PRO A 43 19.95 29.43 7.43
N ASN A 44 18.79 29.30 8.08
CA ASN A 44 18.63 28.80 9.44
C ASN A 44 17.36 27.92 9.54
N PRO A 45 17.46 26.59 9.39
CA PRO A 45 16.31 25.71 9.56
C PRO A 45 15.85 25.68 11.02
N THR A 46 14.56 25.89 11.26
CA THR A 46 13.95 25.86 12.60
C THR A 46 13.76 24.43 13.09
N ASP A 47 14.05 24.13 14.37
CA ASP A 47 13.94 22.78 14.96
C ASP A 47 12.57 22.11 14.72
N GLY A 48 11.49 22.89 14.71
CA GLY A 48 10.14 22.38 14.43
C GLY A 48 9.96 21.76 13.04
N THR A 49 10.79 22.10 12.05
CA THR A 49 10.75 21.47 10.71
C THR A 49 11.45 20.11 10.70
N LYS A 50 12.47 19.93 11.55
CA LYS A 50 13.20 18.67 11.71
C LYS A 50 12.36 17.62 12.44
N ASP A 51 11.60 18.05 13.45
CA ASP A 51 10.67 17.18 14.17
C ASP A 51 9.52 16.70 13.27
N GLN A 52 8.94 17.61 12.48
CA GLN A 52 7.91 17.25 11.49
C GLN A 52 8.43 16.26 10.44
N LEU A 53 9.65 16.47 9.95
CA LEU A 53 10.32 15.55 9.02
C LEU A 53 10.54 14.15 9.64
N SER A 54 10.96 14.10 10.91
CA SER A 54 11.11 12.85 11.66
C SER A 54 9.77 12.11 11.80
N ALA A 55 8.71 12.84 12.17
CA ALA A 55 7.36 12.30 12.28
C ALA A 55 6.83 11.76 10.94
N LEU A 56 7.02 12.50 9.84
CA LEU A 56 6.66 12.05 8.49
C LEU A 56 7.40 10.77 8.10
N THR A 57 8.71 10.70 8.36
CA THR A 57 9.53 9.52 8.08
C THR A 57 9.05 8.30 8.88
N SER A 58 8.71 8.49 10.16
CA SER A 58 8.16 7.43 11.00
C SER A 58 6.81 6.94 10.48
N ASN A 59 5.92 7.87 10.11
CA ASN A 59 4.62 7.53 9.53
C ASN A 59 4.73 6.79 8.20
N ILE A 60 5.68 7.17 7.33
CA ILE A 60 5.96 6.46 6.07
C ILE A 60 6.38 5.01 6.36
N LYS A 61 7.33 4.81 7.29
CA LYS A 61 7.78 3.46 7.67
C LYS A 61 6.64 2.62 8.25
N GLY A 62 5.81 3.22 9.11
CA GLY A 62 4.64 2.57 9.69
C GLY A 62 3.64 2.13 8.62
N ASN A 63 3.24 3.05 7.74
CA ASN A 63 2.30 2.77 6.66
C ASN A 63 2.86 1.72 5.68
N ALA A 64 4.15 1.79 5.34
CA ALA A 64 4.81 0.81 4.48
C ALA A 64 4.78 -0.60 5.07
N ASN A 65 5.00 -0.73 6.38
CA ASN A 65 4.88 -2.02 7.07
C ASN A 65 3.45 -2.57 7.04
N VAL A 66 2.44 -1.69 7.21
CA VAL A 66 1.02 -2.09 7.11
C VAL A 66 0.68 -2.56 5.69
N VAL A 67 1.12 -1.85 4.65
CA VAL A 67 0.94 -2.26 3.26
C VAL A 67 1.59 -3.63 3.01
N ARG A 68 2.83 -3.82 3.46
CA ARG A 68 3.54 -5.11 3.33
C ARG A 68 2.79 -6.26 4.01
N ALA A 69 2.27 -6.03 5.21
CA ALA A 69 1.50 -7.03 5.95
C ALA A 69 0.18 -7.37 5.24
N LYS A 70 -0.53 -6.36 4.71
CA LYS A 70 -1.78 -6.55 3.96
C LYS A 70 -1.54 -7.30 2.64
N LEU A 71 -0.51 -6.93 1.86
CA LEU A 71 -0.14 -7.64 0.64
C LEU A 71 0.16 -9.11 0.91
N LYS A 72 0.95 -9.40 1.95
CA LYS A 72 1.26 -10.77 2.37
C LYS A 72 0.00 -11.55 2.78
N SER A 73 -0.92 -10.92 3.50
CA SER A 73 -2.19 -11.56 3.88
C SER A 73 -3.08 -11.83 2.66
N MET A 74 -3.11 -10.91 1.69
CA MET A 74 -3.83 -11.12 0.43
C MET A 74 -3.26 -12.31 -0.34
N GLU A 75 -1.94 -12.41 -0.43
CA GLU A 75 -1.24 -13.54 -1.04
C GLU A 75 -1.57 -14.87 -0.36
N GLN A 76 -1.52 -14.90 0.98
CA GLN A 76 -1.85 -16.10 1.76
C GLN A 76 -3.32 -16.50 1.70
N SER A 77 -4.22 -15.55 1.43
CA SER A 77 -5.65 -15.82 1.27
C SER A 77 -6.03 -16.37 -0.10
N MET A 78 -5.09 -16.41 -1.06
CA MET A 78 -5.29 -17.06 -2.34
C MET A 78 -5.28 -18.58 -2.17
N PRO A 79 -6.15 -19.33 -2.89
CA PRO A 79 -6.13 -20.78 -2.88
C PRO A 79 -4.74 -21.33 -3.23
N LYS A 80 -4.29 -22.37 -2.52
CA LYS A 80 -3.02 -23.06 -2.85
C LYS A 80 -3.09 -23.63 -4.27
N ASP A 81 -1.92 -23.66 -4.92
CA ASP A 81 -1.69 -23.89 -6.35
C ASP A 81 -2.05 -25.32 -6.81
N ASP A 82 -3.33 -25.68 -6.74
CA ASP A 82 -3.90 -26.85 -7.40
C ASP A 82 -4.29 -26.45 -8.83
N ALA A 83 -3.97 -27.30 -9.81
CA ALA A 83 -4.19 -27.03 -11.24
C ALA A 83 -5.66 -26.66 -11.59
N ALA A 84 -6.62 -27.13 -10.80
CA ALA A 84 -8.05 -26.80 -10.94
C ALA A 84 -8.42 -25.42 -10.35
N ASN A 85 -7.69 -24.91 -9.37
CA ASN A 85 -7.91 -23.58 -8.79
C ASN A 85 -7.26 -22.47 -9.62
N ARG A 86 -6.17 -22.78 -10.33
CA ARG A 86 -5.42 -21.82 -11.18
C ARG A 86 -6.24 -21.32 -12.38
N SER A 87 -7.23 -22.09 -12.83
CA SER A 87 -8.15 -21.74 -13.92
C SER A 87 -9.37 -20.93 -13.45
N SER A 88 -9.57 -20.76 -12.14
CA SER A 88 -10.69 -19.97 -11.62
C SER A 88 -10.54 -18.49 -11.98
N VAL A 89 -11.64 -17.87 -12.40
CA VAL A 89 -11.74 -16.42 -12.65
C VAL A 89 -11.34 -15.64 -11.41
N ASP A 90 -11.74 -16.13 -10.24
CA ASP A 90 -11.47 -15.51 -8.96
C ASP A 90 -9.98 -15.46 -8.63
N PHE A 91 -9.29 -16.58 -8.84
CA PHE A 91 -7.83 -16.66 -8.66
C PHE A 91 -7.10 -15.68 -9.57
N ARG A 92 -7.53 -15.57 -10.84
CA ARG A 92 -6.93 -14.65 -11.81
C ARG A 92 -7.11 -13.19 -11.38
N ILE A 93 -8.31 -12.82 -10.92
CA ILE A 93 -8.60 -11.47 -10.41
C ILE A 93 -7.70 -11.17 -9.21
N GLN A 94 -7.63 -12.07 -8.23
CA GLN A 94 -6.83 -11.87 -7.01
C GLN A 94 -5.33 -11.76 -7.32
N ASN A 95 -4.81 -12.62 -8.19
CA ASN A 95 -3.41 -12.61 -8.58
C ASN A 95 -3.05 -11.31 -9.32
N THR A 96 -3.88 -10.88 -10.29
CA THR A 96 -3.64 -9.62 -11.02
C THR A 96 -3.67 -8.41 -10.08
N GLN A 97 -4.64 -8.32 -9.17
CA GLN A 97 -4.73 -7.22 -8.21
C GLN A 97 -3.52 -7.20 -7.26
N HIS A 98 -3.11 -8.35 -6.74
CA HIS A 98 -1.92 -8.45 -5.89
C HIS A 98 -0.65 -8.00 -6.63
N THR A 99 -0.45 -8.44 -7.88
CA THR A 99 0.71 -8.02 -8.70
C THR A 99 0.70 -6.51 -8.97
N VAL A 100 -0.44 -5.93 -9.32
CA VAL A 100 -0.56 -4.49 -9.60
C VAL A 100 -0.28 -3.66 -8.35
N LEU A 101 -0.88 -4.02 -7.20
CA LEU A 101 -0.64 -3.31 -5.93
C LEU A 101 0.81 -3.45 -5.47
N SER A 102 1.40 -4.64 -5.60
CA SER A 102 2.80 -4.87 -5.23
C SER A 102 3.75 -4.01 -6.07
N ARG A 103 3.48 -3.90 -7.38
CA ARG A 103 4.24 -3.03 -8.27
C ARG A 103 4.09 -1.56 -7.88
N LYS A 104 2.85 -1.09 -7.69
CA LYS A 104 2.56 0.29 -7.29
C LYS A 104 3.18 0.68 -5.94
N PHE A 105 3.36 -0.28 -5.04
CA PHE A 105 4.00 -0.04 -3.75
C PHE A 105 5.53 0.13 -3.83
N VAL A 106 6.15 -0.46 -4.85
CA VAL A 106 7.62 -0.41 -5.06
C VAL A 106 8.03 0.79 -5.92
N GLU A 107 7.16 1.22 -6.83
CA GLU A 107 7.32 2.42 -7.66
C GLU A 107 7.15 3.72 -6.85
#